data_AF-A0A397E4J5-F1
#
_entry.id   AF-A0A397E4J5-F1
#
_cell.length_a   1.000
_cell.length_b   1.000
_cell.length_c   1.000
_cell.angle_alpha   90.00
_cell.angle_beta   90.00
_cell.angle_gamma   90.00
#
_symmetry.space_group_name_H-M   'P 1'
#
loop_
_entity.id
_entity.type
_entity.pdbx_description
1 polymer ?
#
loop_
_entity_poly.entity_id
_entity_poly.type
_entity_poly.pdbx_seq_one_letter_code
_entity_poly.pdbx_strand_id
1 'polypeptide(L)'
;MCVCQAIGTILQQESIPPPLCKQIVVALERLQSSHNIFHFVAFKSQVRMAYLHTLLTLLTRGRVGLLQEELGLLLYHIADVDMPSFFHECLPQFVGDGGADSLRCWTGQVDEPTFVKELGHFLIDFRVGHARQ
;
A
#
# COMPACT_ATOMS: atom_id res chain seq x y z
N MET A 1 -21.27 2.04 -8.46
CA MET A 1 -20.22 2.21 -7.44
C MET A 1 -19.72 0.82 -7.10
N CYS A 2 -18.54 0.43 -7.60
CA CYS A 2 -18.04 -0.94 -7.46
C CYS A 2 -17.58 -1.20 -6.02
N VAL A 3 -17.76 -2.42 -5.51
CA VAL A 3 -17.40 -2.81 -4.12
C VAL A 3 -15.95 -2.44 -3.74
N CYS A 4 -15.02 -2.49 -4.71
CA CYS A 4 -13.62 -2.08 -4.49
C CYS A 4 -13.49 -0.58 -4.18
N GLN A 5 -14.25 0.30 -4.83
CA GLN A 5 -14.21 1.73 -4.52
C GLN A 5 -14.74 2.03 -3.10
N ALA A 6 -15.79 1.32 -2.69
CA ALA A 6 -16.34 1.44 -1.34
C ALA A 6 -15.33 0.98 -0.27
N ILE A 7 -14.65 -0.15 -0.49
CA ILE A 7 -13.61 -0.65 0.42
C ILE A 7 -12.44 0.33 0.52
N GLY A 8 -11.96 0.87 -0.60
CA GLY A 8 -10.92 1.91 -0.60
C GLY A 8 -11.33 3.14 0.23
N THR A 9 -12.57 3.59 0.07
CA THR A 9 -13.13 4.72 0.84
C THR A 9 -13.17 4.43 2.35
N ILE A 10 -13.52 3.21 2.74
CA ILE A 10 -13.53 2.79 4.16
C ILE A 10 -12.11 2.81 4.73
N LEU A 11 -11.12 2.30 3.98
CA LEU A 11 -9.72 2.27 4.40
C LEU A 11 -9.10 3.68 4.56
N GLN A 12 -9.65 4.69 3.89
CA GLN A 12 -9.22 6.09 4.02
C GLN A 12 -9.72 6.78 5.29
N GLN A 13 -10.73 6.21 5.97
CA GLN A 13 -11.29 6.81 7.17
C GLN A 13 -10.24 6.90 8.29
N GLU A 14 -10.08 8.09 8.87
CA GLU A 14 -9.02 8.34 9.86
C GLU A 14 -9.12 7.45 11.11
N SER A 15 -10.33 6.97 11.43
CA SER A 15 -10.63 6.18 12.63
C SER A 15 -11.07 4.75 12.31
N ILE A 16 -10.56 4.12 11.25
CA ILE A 16 -10.91 2.73 10.97
C ILE A 16 -10.46 1.81 12.13
N PRO A 17 -11.36 1.03 12.74
CA PRO A 17 -10.97 0.11 13.80
C PRO A 17 -9.99 -0.96 13.28
N PRO A 18 -8.91 -1.28 14.01
CA PRO A 18 -7.97 -2.33 13.58
C PRO A 18 -8.62 -3.68 13.24
N PRO A 19 -9.64 -4.17 13.99
CA PRO A 19 -10.32 -5.41 13.62
C PRO A 19 -11.03 -5.33 12.26
N LEU A 20 -11.64 -4.18 11.94
CA LEU A 20 -12.32 -3.97 10.65
C LEU A 20 -11.29 -3.90 9.52
N CYS A 21 -10.17 -3.20 9.73
CA CYS A 21 -9.06 -3.17 8.78
C CYS A 21 -8.56 -4.60 8.48
N LYS A 22 -8.32 -5.42 9.51
CA LYS A 22 -7.92 -6.83 9.34
C LYS A 22 -8.96 -7.63 8.55
N GLN A 23 -10.25 -7.46 8.84
CA GLN A 23 -11.32 -8.15 8.10
C GLN A 23 -11.33 -7.77 6.62
N ILE A 24 -11.11 -6.50 6.30
CA ILE A 24 -11.01 -6.01 4.93
C ILE A 24 -9.80 -6.64 4.21
N VAL A 25 -8.63 -6.66 4.85
CA VAL A 25 -7.42 -7.29 4.29
C VAL A 25 -7.68 -8.77 3.99
N VAL A 26 -8.20 -9.51 4.97
CA VAL A 26 -8.53 -10.94 4.79
C VAL A 26 -9.55 -11.16 3.67
N ALA A 27 -10.56 -10.30 3.54
CA ALA A 27 -11.54 -10.39 2.48
C ALA A 27 -10.92 -10.15 1.09
N LEU A 28 -10.06 -9.12 0.97
CA LEU A 28 -9.36 -8.81 -0.28
C LEU A 28 -8.44 -9.96 -0.71
N GLU A 29 -7.67 -10.51 0.22
CA GLU A 29 -6.78 -11.64 -0.05
C GLU A 29 -7.54 -12.90 -0.48
N ARG A 30 -8.69 -13.19 0.15
CA ARG A 30 -9.57 -14.29 -0.27
C ARG A 30 -10.13 -14.09 -1.67
N LEU A 31 -10.59 -12.87 -1.97
CA LEU A 31 -11.10 -12.54 -3.30
C LEU A 31 -9.99 -12.62 -4.35
N GLN A 32 -8.78 -12.17 -4.01
CA GLN A 32 -7.62 -12.27 -4.88
C GLN A 32 -7.25 -13.74 -5.15
N SER A 33 -7.17 -14.57 -4.12
CA SER A 33 -6.86 -16.00 -4.27
C SER A 33 -7.92 -16.76 -5.07
N SER A 34 -9.20 -16.38 -4.94
CA SER A 34 -10.33 -17.11 -5.56
C SER A 34 -10.66 -16.63 -6.97
N HIS A 35 -10.47 -15.35 -7.25
CA HIS A 35 -10.98 -14.70 -8.47
C HIS A 35 -9.96 -13.81 -9.17
N ASN A 36 -8.74 -13.69 -8.64
CA ASN A 36 -7.68 -12.86 -9.17
C ASN A 36 -8.12 -11.40 -9.43
N ILE A 37 -8.86 -10.84 -8.47
CA ILE A 37 -9.54 -9.54 -8.62
C ILE A 37 -8.61 -8.39 -8.98
N PHE A 38 -7.34 -8.44 -8.56
CA PHE A 38 -6.36 -7.40 -8.86
C PHE A 38 -5.98 -7.33 -10.35
N HIS A 39 -6.19 -8.43 -11.09
CA HIS A 39 -5.91 -8.49 -12.53
C HIS A 39 -7.09 -8.02 -13.40
N PHE A 40 -8.27 -7.76 -12.81
CA PHE A 40 -9.38 -7.20 -13.56
C PHE A 40 -9.07 -5.81 -14.08
N VAL A 41 -9.43 -5.56 -15.35
CA VAL A 41 -9.16 -4.28 -16.04
C VAL A 41 -9.70 -3.09 -15.26
N ALA A 42 -10.92 -3.20 -14.71
CA ALA A 42 -11.52 -2.13 -13.90
C ALA A 42 -10.73 -1.85 -12.63
N PHE A 43 -10.21 -2.88 -11.95
CA PHE A 43 -9.38 -2.68 -10.76
C PHE A 43 -8.07 -1.97 -11.13
N LYS A 44 -7.35 -2.48 -12.13
CA LYS A 44 -6.07 -1.94 -12.59
C LYS A 44 -6.18 -0.47 -13.01
N SER A 45 -7.20 -0.14 -13.81
CA SER A 45 -7.34 1.19 -14.41
C SER A 45 -8.01 2.23 -13.50
N GLN A 46 -8.85 1.82 -12.56
CA GLN A 46 -9.69 2.78 -11.81
C GLN A 46 -9.43 2.79 -10.30
N VAL A 47 -8.83 1.74 -9.74
CA VAL A 47 -8.83 1.54 -8.28
C VAL A 47 -7.44 1.28 -7.70
N ARG A 48 -6.55 0.60 -8.45
CA ARG A 48 -5.22 0.17 -7.99
C ARG A 48 -4.42 1.31 -7.34
N MET A 49 -4.27 2.43 -8.04
CA MET A 49 -3.44 3.54 -7.55
C MET A 49 -3.98 4.13 -6.25
N ALA A 50 -5.30 4.36 -6.17
CA ALA A 50 -5.92 4.84 -4.95
C ALA A 50 -5.71 3.88 -3.76
N TYR A 51 -5.73 2.57 -4.01
CA TYR A 51 -5.41 1.56 -2.99
C TYR A 51 -3.97 1.62 -2.53
N LEU A 52 -3.01 1.67 -3.46
CA LEU A 52 -1.58 1.77 -3.13
C LEU A 52 -1.31 2.98 -2.21
N HIS A 53 -1.82 4.15 -2.57
CA HIS A 53 -1.71 5.36 -1.74
C HIS A 53 -2.38 5.20 -0.38
N THR A 54 -3.57 4.58 -0.34
CA THR A 54 -4.30 4.38 0.92
C THR A 54 -3.53 3.45 1.87
N LEU A 55 -2.96 2.35 1.35
CA LEU A 55 -2.16 1.42 2.12
C LEU A 55 -0.85 2.06 2.61
N LEU A 56 -0.14 2.79 1.75
CA LEU A 56 1.04 3.57 2.15
C LEU A 56 0.72 4.59 3.25
N THR A 57 -0.43 5.27 3.15
CA THR A 57 -0.91 6.22 4.17
C THR A 57 -1.18 5.51 5.51
N LEU A 58 -1.84 4.35 5.48
CA LEU A 58 -2.11 3.57 6.70
C LEU A 58 -0.81 3.12 7.37
N LEU A 59 0.12 2.57 6.59
CA LEU A 59 1.40 2.08 7.06
C LEU A 59 2.28 3.19 7.65
N THR A 60 2.37 4.35 6.98
CA THR A 60 3.21 5.48 7.42
C THR A 60 2.67 6.18 8.67
N ARG A 61 1.35 6.24 8.85
CA ARG A 61 0.72 6.80 10.06
C ARG A 61 0.97 5.97 11.32
N GLY A 62 1.43 4.72 11.20
CA GLY A 62 1.76 3.84 12.33
C GLY A 62 0.58 3.38 13.19
N ARG A 63 -0.67 3.77 12.85
CA ARG A 63 -1.89 3.40 13.59
C ARG A 63 -2.23 1.91 13.51
N VAL A 64 -1.63 1.22 12.54
CA VAL A 64 -1.85 -0.18 12.22
C VAL A 64 -0.61 -1.03 12.49
N GLY A 65 0.19 -0.67 13.51
CA GLY A 65 1.44 -1.38 13.82
C GLY A 65 1.28 -2.90 13.98
N LEU A 66 0.14 -3.36 14.51
CA LEU A 66 -0.20 -4.79 14.64
C LEU A 66 -0.61 -5.47 13.31
N LEU A 67 -0.86 -4.70 12.25
CA LEU A 67 -1.24 -5.18 10.91
C LEU A 67 -0.20 -4.80 9.85
N GLN A 68 0.98 -4.33 10.26
CA GLN A 68 1.98 -3.80 9.32
C GLN A 68 2.43 -4.88 8.33
N GLU A 69 2.57 -6.12 8.78
CA GLU A 69 2.95 -7.24 7.94
C GLU A 69 1.85 -7.59 6.93
N GLU A 70 0.60 -7.76 7.38
CA GLU A 70 -0.51 -8.10 6.47
C GLU A 70 -0.81 -6.97 5.47
N LEU A 71 -0.69 -5.71 5.89
CA LEU A 71 -0.85 -4.57 5.00
C LEU A 71 0.33 -4.41 4.03
N GLY A 72 1.54 -4.77 4.46
CA GLY A 72 2.73 -4.79 3.60
C GLY A 72 2.62 -5.85 2.51
N LEU A 73 2.13 -7.05 2.85
CA LEU A 73 1.86 -8.11 1.88
C LEU A 73 0.75 -7.73 0.91
N LEU A 74 -0.35 -7.16 1.41
CA LEU A 74 -1.43 -6.67 0.55
C LEU A 74 -0.93 -5.57 -0.40
N LEU A 75 -0.07 -4.66 0.08
CA LEU A 75 0.56 -3.63 -0.75
C LEU A 75 1.39 -4.27 -1.86
N TYR A 76 2.23 -5.28 -1.53
CA TYR A 76 3.01 -6.03 -2.50
C TYR A 76 2.12 -6.69 -3.57
N HIS A 77 1.09 -7.43 -3.18
CA HIS A 77 0.20 -8.12 -4.13
C HIS A 77 -0.50 -7.15 -5.10
N ILE A 78 -0.83 -5.95 -4.65
CA ILE A 78 -1.45 -4.93 -5.51
C ILE A 78 -0.40 -4.26 -6.40
N ALA A 79 0.82 -4.04 -5.90
CA ALA A 79 1.93 -3.44 -6.63
C ALA A 79 2.46 -4.39 -7.72
N ASP A 80 2.55 -5.70 -7.46
CA ASP A 80 3.07 -6.72 -8.37
C ASP A 80 2.32 -6.80 -9.71
N VAL A 81 1.04 -6.39 -9.71
CA VAL A 81 0.24 -6.27 -10.94
C VAL A 81 0.88 -5.34 -11.98
N ASP A 82 1.64 -4.34 -11.54
CA ASP A 82 2.38 -3.39 -12.36
C ASP A 82 3.43 -2.66 -11.52
N MET A 83 4.46 -3.42 -11.14
CA MET A 83 5.53 -2.95 -10.26
C MET A 83 6.26 -1.71 -10.82
N PRO A 84 6.50 -1.56 -12.15
CA PRO A 84 7.06 -0.34 -12.69
C PRO A 84 6.27 0.92 -12.35
N SER A 85 4.92 0.88 -12.45
CA SER A 85 4.08 2.02 -12.06
C SER A 85 4.14 2.32 -10.56
N PHE A 86 4.34 1.30 -9.72
CA PHE A 86 4.51 1.52 -8.28
C PHE A 86 5.77 2.33 -7.98
N PHE A 87 6.91 1.95 -8.58
CA PHE A 87 8.18 2.65 -8.37
C PHE A 87 8.27 4.01 -9.05
N HIS A 88 7.76 4.15 -10.28
CA HIS A 88 7.94 5.36 -11.08
C HIS A 88 6.82 6.39 -10.94
N GLU A 89 5.64 5.97 -10.49
CA GLU A 89 4.49 6.88 -10.36
C GLU A 89 4.00 6.94 -8.91
N CYS A 90 3.62 5.82 -8.31
CA CYS A 90 2.97 5.79 -7.00
C CYS A 90 3.87 6.35 -5.89
N LEU A 91 5.08 5.80 -5.75
CA LEU A 91 6.03 6.21 -4.70
C LEU A 91 6.41 7.69 -4.83
N PRO A 92 6.85 8.22 -6.00
CA PRO A 92 7.12 9.64 -6.17
C PRO A 92 5.91 10.54 -5.86
N GLN A 93 4.71 10.17 -6.32
CA GLN A 93 3.48 10.91 -6.02
C GLN A 93 3.15 10.90 -4.53
N PHE A 94 3.43 9.78 -3.84
CA PHE A 94 3.13 9.64 -2.41
C PHE A 94 4.07 10.45 -1.54
N VAL A 95 5.38 10.46 -1.84
CA VAL A 95 6.37 11.18 -1.03
C VAL A 95 6.43 12.69 -1.33
N GLY A 96 6.01 13.09 -2.53
CA GLY A 96 6.09 14.48 -2.99
C GLY A 96 7.53 15.00 -3.08
N ASP A 97 7.68 16.30 -3.36
CA ASP A 97 8.97 16.92 -3.66
C ASP A 97 9.99 16.88 -2.50
N GLY A 98 9.50 16.74 -1.25
CA GLY A 98 10.33 16.76 -0.04
C GLY A 98 10.80 15.39 0.47
N GLY A 99 10.32 14.29 -0.12
CA GLY A 99 10.54 12.93 0.40
C GLY A 99 11.43 12.04 -0.47
N ALA A 100 12.13 12.60 -1.46
CA ALA A 100 12.98 11.85 -2.39
C ALA A 100 14.09 11.05 -1.68
N ASP A 101 14.60 11.53 -0.55
CA ASP A 101 15.62 10.82 0.24
C ASP A 101 15.07 9.52 0.83
N SER A 102 13.78 9.47 1.20
CA SER A 102 13.14 8.26 1.72
C SER A 102 13.00 7.17 0.65
N LEU A 103 13.09 7.51 -0.63
CA LEU A 103 12.99 6.53 -1.71
C LEU A 103 14.29 5.75 -1.96
N ARG A 104 15.42 6.18 -1.38
CA ARG A 104 16.73 5.55 -1.61
C ARG A 104 16.87 4.14 -1.05
N CYS A 105 15.97 3.73 -0.14
CA CYS A 105 15.96 2.38 0.40
C CYS A 105 15.44 1.34 -0.60
N TRP A 106 14.75 1.76 -1.66
CA TRP A 106 14.22 0.88 -2.69
C TRP A 106 15.30 0.54 -3.71
N THR A 107 15.56 -0.75 -3.91
CA THR A 107 16.52 -1.22 -4.92
C THR A 107 15.87 -1.52 -6.27
N GLY A 108 14.54 -1.56 -6.30
CA GLY A 108 13.75 -1.94 -7.48
C GLY A 108 13.64 -3.46 -7.69
N GLN A 109 14.13 -4.27 -6.75
CA GLN A 109 13.85 -5.70 -6.74
C GLN A 109 12.34 -5.93 -6.55
N VAL A 110 11.82 -6.94 -7.24
CA VAL A 110 10.37 -7.19 -7.34
C VAL A 110 9.94 -8.44 -6.57
N ASP A 111 10.86 -9.15 -5.90
CA ASP A 111 10.50 -10.29 -5.06
C ASP A 111 9.88 -9.83 -3.73
N GLU A 112 8.88 -10.57 -3.27
CA GLU A 112 8.14 -10.27 -2.04
C GLU A 112 9.05 -10.06 -0.80
N PRO A 113 10.01 -10.96 -0.49
CA PRO A 113 10.83 -10.79 0.71
C PRO A 113 11.65 -9.49 0.69
N THR A 114 12.24 -9.15 -0.45
CA THR A 114 13.01 -7.91 -0.60
C THR A 114 12.10 -6.69 -0.53
N PHE A 115 10.95 -6.74 -1.20
CA PHE A 115 9.96 -5.67 -1.16
C PHE A 115 9.50 -5.36 0.26
N VAL A 116 9.09 -6.39 1.03
CA VAL A 116 8.58 -6.20 2.41
C VAL A 116 9.68 -5.66 3.32
N LYS A 117 10.93 -6.11 3.13
CA LYS A 117 12.08 -5.58 3.86
C LYS A 117 12.33 -4.10 3.55
N GLU A 118 12.36 -3.74 2.27
CA GLU A 118 12.59 -2.36 1.82
C GLU A 118 11.44 -1.43 2.22
N LEU A 119 10.20 -1.93 2.19
CA LEU A 119 9.03 -1.23 2.74
C LEU A 119 9.24 -0.90 4.22
N GLY A 120 9.77 -1.84 5.01
CA GLY A 120 10.09 -1.60 6.42
C GLY A 120 11.06 -0.43 6.60
N HIS A 121 12.13 -0.37 5.82
CA HIS A 121 13.08 0.75 5.83
C HIS A 121 12.44 2.05 5.37
N PHE A 122 11.68 2.01 4.26
CA PHE A 122 10.94 3.15 3.73
C PHE A 122 10.04 3.78 4.81
N LEU A 123 9.27 2.97 5.54
CA LEU A 123 8.36 3.46 6.57
C LEU A 123 9.11 4.13 7.72
N ILE A 124 10.31 3.66 8.06
CA ILE A 124 11.15 4.28 9.09
C ILE A 124 11.67 5.63 8.58
N ASP A 125 12.30 5.64 7.42
CA ASP A 125 12.90 6.85 6.83
C ASP A 125 11.86 7.93 6.55
N PHE A 126 10.68 7.54 6.06
CA PHE A 126 9.57 8.45 5.81
C PHE A 126 9.08 9.13 7.08
N ARG A 127 8.89 8.37 8.18
CA ARG A 127 8.48 8.91 9.48
C ARG A 127 9.53 9.82 10.08
N VAL A 128 10.81 9.48 9.98
CA VAL A 128 11.92 10.31 10.47
C VAL A 128 12.03 11.61 9.67
N GLY A 129 11.88 11.55 8.34
CA GLY A 129 11.89 12.72 7.47
C GLY A 129 10.75 13.69 7.77
N HIS A 130 9.53 13.17 7.95
CA HIS A 130 8.35 13.98 8.27
C HIS A 130 8.36 14.54 9.69
N ALA A 131 9.04 13.90 10.64
CA ALA A 131 9.18 14.43 12.00
C ALA A 131 10.18 15.61 12.12
N ARG A 132 10.98 15.86 11.08
CA ARG A 132 12.00 16.93 11.04
C ARG A 132 11.55 18.18 10.29
N GLN A 133 10.38 18.15 9.64
CA GLN A 133 9.73 19.27 8.98
C GLN A 133 8.71 19.92 9.93
#